data_AF-A0A2V5M8U7-F1
#
_entry.id   AF-A0A2V5M8U7-F1
#
_cell.length_a   1.000
_cell.length_b   1.000
_cell.length_c   1.000
_cell.angle_alpha   90.00
_cell.angle_beta   90.00
_cell.angle_gamma   90.00
#
_symmetry.space_group_name_H-M   'P 1'
#
loop_
_entity.id
_entity.type
_entity.pdbx_description
1 polymer ?
#
loop_
_entity_poly.entity_id
_entity_poly.type
_entity_poly.pdbx_seq_one_letter_code
_entity_poly.pdbx_strand_id
1 'polypeptide(L)'
;MGPIARRQLIAWRDSSSNLNAKRTWNGSAGRTGSLRRRSGFGALEAARPRIMERFRFPFDIRVWMLDVWLMTATRQILGVRFFNGDVDEAVALMFERGGFIVAPSGTCFARLREDARYRRAVLAADLAIADSGLMVLLWRLSRCESVQRLSGLKYLRHLLRKLKTRGSEKVFWVLPTERGRQKLFDWSRREACSIETENCYVAPRYGVEVEDGNLLGLIEQRRPVHIVIAIGSGVQEKLGYYLRENLSYRPAIHCTGAALGFITGDQAAIPEWADRFYLGWLFRSLAQPRIFIPRLSRAFELPRLIWKYGEQLPPMASASDL
;
A
#
# COMPACT_ATOMS: atom_id res chain seq x y z
N MET A 1 -36.86 47.08 -37.21
CA MET A 1 -37.45 47.32 -35.88
C MET A 1 -36.32 47.32 -34.85
N GLY A 2 -35.83 48.51 -34.46
CA GLY A 2 -35.04 48.64 -33.22
C GLY A 2 -35.97 48.95 -32.04
N PRO A 3 -35.49 49.60 -30.97
CA PRO A 3 -34.25 49.43 -30.22
C PRO A 3 -34.55 49.49 -28.70
N ILE A 4 -33.55 49.84 -27.88
CA ILE A 4 -33.58 50.35 -26.48
C ILE A 4 -33.11 49.30 -25.43
N ALA A 5 -32.22 49.56 -24.49
CA ALA A 5 -31.14 50.54 -24.29
C ALA A 5 -30.48 50.20 -22.93
N ARG A 6 -29.13 50.29 -22.90
CA ARG A 6 -28.29 50.99 -21.90
C ARG A 6 -28.67 50.88 -20.41
N ARG A 7 -27.77 50.42 -19.53
CA ARG A 7 -26.73 51.20 -18.77
C ARG A 7 -26.18 50.19 -17.73
N GLN A 8 -24.91 50.09 -17.37
CA GLN A 8 -23.88 51.09 -17.14
C GLN A 8 -22.48 50.45 -17.27
N LEU A 9 -21.62 51.10 -18.05
CA LEU A 9 -20.16 51.08 -17.95
C LEU A 9 -19.73 52.02 -16.80
N ILE A 10 -18.52 51.76 -16.26
CA ILE A 10 -17.43 52.71 -15.89
C ILE A 10 -16.53 51.92 -14.91
N ALA A 11 -15.46 51.26 -15.36
CA ALA A 11 -14.15 51.83 -15.67
C ALA A 11 -13.48 52.49 -14.46
N TRP A 12 -12.46 51.84 -13.88
CA TRP A 12 -11.15 52.50 -13.77
C TRP A 12 -10.05 51.46 -13.51
N ARG A 13 -9.03 51.57 -14.35
CA ARG A 13 -7.76 50.85 -14.36
C ARG A 13 -6.71 51.86 -13.88
N ASP A 14 -5.62 51.33 -13.34
CA ASP A 14 -4.37 52.00 -12.97
C ASP A 14 -4.30 52.72 -11.62
N SER A 15 -3.39 52.22 -10.78
CA SER A 15 -2.41 53.05 -10.08
C SER A 15 -1.19 52.22 -9.70
N SER A 16 -0.14 52.42 -10.47
CA SER A 16 1.26 52.21 -10.11
C SER A 16 1.70 53.26 -9.06
N SER A 17 2.48 52.87 -8.05
CA SER A 17 3.57 53.63 -7.38
C SER A 17 3.85 52.98 -6.01
N ASN A 18 4.99 52.34 -5.76
CA ASN A 18 6.29 52.92 -5.38
C ASN A 18 6.20 54.01 -4.30
N LEU A 19 6.71 53.72 -3.09
CA LEU A 19 7.65 54.58 -2.32
C LEU A 19 7.99 54.01 -0.92
N ASN A 20 9.28 53.69 -0.77
CA ASN A 20 10.17 53.98 0.37
C ASN A 20 9.62 54.16 1.81
N ALA A 21 10.25 53.43 2.75
CA ALA A 21 10.86 54.07 3.92
C ALA A 21 11.97 53.21 4.56
N LYS A 22 13.21 53.65 4.37
CA LYS A 22 14.38 53.32 5.19
C LYS A 22 14.16 53.80 6.64
N ARG A 23 14.60 53.01 7.62
CA ARG A 23 15.15 53.57 8.87
C ARG A 23 16.41 52.80 9.27
N THR A 24 17.52 53.51 9.06
CA THR A 24 18.83 53.33 9.69
C THR A 24 18.74 53.57 11.19
N TRP A 25 19.49 52.82 12.00
CA TRP A 25 20.18 53.37 13.17
C TRP A 25 21.50 52.62 13.40
N ASN A 26 22.49 53.37 13.87
CA ASN A 26 23.93 53.18 13.76
C ASN A 26 24.53 53.13 15.18
N GLY A 27 25.74 52.55 15.33
CA GLY A 27 26.59 52.67 16.54
C GLY A 27 27.19 51.31 16.94
N SER A 28 28.45 50.97 16.60
CA SER A 28 29.74 51.42 17.18
C SER A 28 29.87 51.03 18.68
N ALA A 29 30.97 50.53 19.26
CA ALA A 29 32.38 50.34 18.89
C ALA A 29 33.07 49.43 19.95
N GLY A 30 34.32 49.01 19.69
CA GLY A 30 35.33 48.59 20.70
C GLY A 30 35.76 47.12 20.60
N ARG A 31 36.91 46.72 20.02
CA ARG A 31 38.31 46.74 20.55
C ARG A 31 38.39 46.17 21.98
N THR A 32 39.24 45.22 22.38
CA THR A 32 40.63 44.84 22.00
C THR A 32 41.04 43.64 22.86
N GLY A 33 42.08 42.87 22.50
CA GLY A 33 42.88 42.15 23.49
C GLY A 33 43.40 40.77 23.09
N SER A 34 44.56 40.74 22.45
CA SER A 34 45.40 39.56 22.25
C SER A 34 46.03 39.04 23.54
N LEU A 35 46.28 37.72 23.64
CA LEU A 35 47.51 37.22 24.25
C LEU A 35 47.93 35.88 23.65
N ARG A 36 49.23 35.81 23.37
CA ARG A 36 49.96 34.84 22.56
C ARG A 36 50.93 34.10 23.48
N ARG A 37 51.11 32.78 23.30
CA ARG A 37 52.37 31.99 23.38
C ARG A 37 52.01 30.49 23.46
N ARG A 38 52.31 29.68 22.44
CA ARG A 38 53.59 29.07 21.99
C ARG A 38 54.01 27.82 22.77
N SER A 39 53.90 26.67 22.11
CA SER A 39 54.91 25.61 21.90
C SER A 39 54.15 24.47 21.18
N GLY A 40 54.45 24.07 19.96
CA GLY A 40 55.74 23.61 19.45
C GLY A 40 55.76 22.09 19.63
N PHE A 41 55.54 21.31 18.56
CA PHE A 41 56.17 20.00 18.27
C PHE A 41 55.42 19.27 17.14
N GLY A 42 56.19 18.74 16.19
CA GLY A 42 55.87 17.47 15.53
C GLY A 42 55.10 17.54 14.21
N ALA A 43 55.85 17.62 13.12
CA ALA A 43 55.40 17.18 11.82
C ALA A 43 54.97 15.70 11.87
N LEU A 44 53.83 15.36 11.27
CA LEU A 44 53.60 14.04 10.70
C LEU A 44 52.69 14.20 9.47
N GLU A 45 53.33 14.17 8.30
CA GLU A 45 52.70 13.88 7.03
C GLU A 45 51.97 12.54 7.13
N ALA A 46 50.64 12.59 7.20
CA ALA A 46 49.81 11.42 6.93
C ALA A 46 49.36 11.50 5.47
N ALA A 47 50.03 10.70 4.64
CA ALA A 47 49.70 10.45 3.25
C ALA A 47 48.20 10.17 3.08
N ARG A 48 47.52 10.96 2.25
CA ARG A 48 46.21 10.61 1.68
C ARG A 48 46.44 9.69 0.49
N PRO A 49 46.05 8.40 0.52
CA PRO A 49 45.92 7.67 -0.73
C PRO A 49 44.68 8.18 -1.46
N ARG A 50 44.92 8.95 -2.53
CA ARG A 50 43.97 9.22 -3.62
C ARG A 50 43.70 7.91 -4.38
N ILE A 51 42.90 7.00 -3.83
CA ILE A 51 42.33 5.89 -4.60
C ILE A 51 40.93 5.60 -4.08
N MET A 52 39.94 6.41 -4.47
CA MET A 52 38.53 6.01 -4.45
C MET A 52 37.67 6.93 -5.33
N GLU A 53 38.13 7.20 -6.55
CA GLU A 53 37.31 7.82 -7.60
C GLU A 53 37.31 6.93 -8.85
N ARG A 54 36.89 5.65 -8.72
CA ARG A 54 36.47 4.88 -9.91
C ARG A 54 35.78 3.54 -9.66
N PHE A 55 34.80 3.47 -8.76
CA PHE A 55 33.82 2.39 -8.85
C PHE A 55 32.41 2.91 -8.62
N ARG A 56 31.75 3.28 -9.72
CA ARG A 56 30.31 3.47 -9.77
C ARG A 56 29.68 2.08 -9.77
N PHE A 57 29.55 1.48 -8.59
CA PHE A 57 28.76 0.26 -8.44
C PHE A 57 27.29 0.59 -8.74
N PRO A 58 26.60 -0.10 -9.65
CA PRO A 58 25.18 0.13 -9.95
C PRO A 58 24.25 -0.47 -8.88
N PHE A 59 24.79 -0.81 -7.71
CA PHE A 59 24.10 -1.62 -6.71
C PHE A 59 23.71 -0.73 -5.53
N ASP A 60 22.41 -0.45 -5.40
CA ASP A 60 21.90 0.23 -4.21
C ASP A 60 21.97 -0.74 -3.03
N ILE A 61 22.99 -0.54 -2.19
CA ILE A 61 23.25 -1.35 -0.99
C ILE A 61 22.00 -1.42 -0.10
N ARG A 62 21.16 -0.37 -0.08
CA ARG A 62 19.90 -0.38 0.70
C ARG A 62 18.90 -1.38 0.12
N VAL A 63 18.74 -1.40 -1.20
CA VAL A 63 17.84 -2.37 -1.87
C VAL A 63 18.33 -3.79 -1.63
N TRP A 64 19.62 -4.07 -1.76
CA TRP A 64 20.13 -5.41 -1.52
C TRP A 64 19.99 -5.88 -0.06
N MET A 65 20.30 -5.00 0.91
CA MET A 65 20.09 -5.33 2.33
C MET A 65 18.61 -5.61 2.64
N LEU A 66 17.69 -4.86 2.03
CA LEU A 66 16.26 -5.11 2.15
C LEU A 66 15.83 -6.43 1.52
N ASP A 67 16.44 -6.86 0.41
CA ASP A 67 16.17 -8.16 -0.23
C ASP A 67 16.64 -9.31 0.65
N VAL A 68 17.87 -9.22 1.15
CA VAL A 68 18.43 -10.20 2.09
C VAL A 68 17.59 -10.27 3.35
N TRP A 69 17.16 -9.11 3.86
CA TRP A 69 16.30 -9.03 5.04
C TRP A 69 14.90 -9.64 4.80
N LEU A 70 14.26 -9.33 3.66
CA LEU A 70 13.00 -9.94 3.24
C LEU A 70 13.09 -11.46 3.10
N MET A 71 14.20 -11.95 2.56
CA MET A 71 14.46 -13.40 2.49
C MET A 71 14.57 -14.02 3.89
N THR A 72 15.17 -13.32 4.86
CA THR A 72 15.25 -13.79 6.26
C THR A 72 13.97 -13.60 7.07
N ALA A 73 13.06 -12.72 6.64
CA ALA A 73 11.83 -12.35 7.36
C ALA A 73 10.57 -12.90 6.70
N THR A 74 10.64 -13.98 5.91
CA THR A 74 9.47 -14.63 5.32
C THR A 74 9.28 -16.05 5.81
N ARG A 75 8.02 -16.51 5.79
CA ARG A 75 7.60 -17.87 6.15
C ARG A 75 6.78 -18.46 5.03
N GLN A 76 7.21 -19.62 4.51
CA GLN A 76 6.52 -20.27 3.42
C GLN A 76 5.38 -21.14 3.95
N ILE A 77 4.16 -20.90 3.49
CA ILE A 77 2.97 -21.68 3.87
C ILE A 77 2.17 -21.93 2.59
N LEU A 78 1.89 -23.20 2.28
CA LEU A 78 1.19 -23.62 1.08
C LEU A 78 1.81 -23.06 -0.22
N GLY A 79 3.13 -22.96 -0.27
CA GLY A 79 3.90 -22.39 -1.38
C GLY A 79 3.94 -20.85 -1.44
N VAL A 80 3.20 -20.15 -0.58
CA VAL A 80 3.19 -18.68 -0.52
C VAL A 80 4.19 -18.20 0.53
N ARG A 81 5.05 -17.24 0.18
CA ARG A 81 6.02 -16.63 1.11
C ARG A 81 5.37 -15.47 1.85
N PHE A 82 4.92 -15.73 3.07
CA PHE A 82 4.34 -14.72 3.95
C PHE A 82 5.41 -13.88 4.62
N PHE A 83 5.26 -12.56 4.54
CA PHE A 83 6.04 -11.62 5.31
C PHE A 83 5.78 -11.79 6.80
N ASN A 84 6.86 -11.87 7.57
CA ASN A 84 6.88 -12.11 9.01
C ASN A 84 7.63 -10.99 9.73
N GLY A 85 7.16 -9.75 9.51
CA GLY A 85 7.64 -8.54 10.19
C GLY A 85 6.48 -7.64 10.60
N ASP A 86 6.79 -6.40 10.99
CA ASP A 86 5.79 -5.43 11.42
C ASP A 86 5.10 -4.71 10.25
N VAL A 87 3.92 -4.13 10.55
CA VAL A 87 3.15 -3.34 9.58
C VAL A 87 3.95 -2.16 9.03
N ASP A 88 4.74 -1.47 9.84
CA ASP A 88 5.47 -0.28 9.40
C ASP A 88 6.58 -0.66 8.41
N GLU A 89 7.19 -1.83 8.59
CA GLU A 89 8.17 -2.42 7.67
C GLU A 89 7.50 -2.80 6.34
N ALA A 90 6.37 -3.51 6.39
CA ALA A 90 5.60 -3.88 5.19
C ALA A 90 5.17 -2.64 4.38
N VAL A 91 4.73 -1.59 5.07
CA VAL A 91 4.36 -0.33 4.43
C VAL A 91 5.61 0.37 3.87
N ALA A 92 6.72 0.44 4.63
CA ALA A 92 7.98 1.03 4.14
C ALA A 92 8.49 0.38 2.86
N LEU A 93 8.50 -0.96 2.80
CA LEU A 93 8.89 -1.72 1.62
C LEU A 93 8.08 -1.31 0.37
N MET A 94 6.77 -1.17 0.52
CA MET A 94 5.91 -0.80 -0.61
C MET A 94 6.14 0.65 -1.07
N PHE A 95 6.45 1.58 -0.16
CA PHE A 95 6.80 2.95 -0.52
C PHE A 95 8.16 3.05 -1.23
N GLU A 96 9.14 2.24 -0.81
CA GLU A 96 10.51 2.32 -1.34
C GLU A 96 10.65 1.59 -2.68
N ARG A 97 9.95 0.47 -2.86
CA ARG A 97 10.13 -0.42 -4.01
C ARG A 97 8.96 -0.46 -4.98
N GLY A 98 7.78 -0.02 -4.55
CA GLY A 98 6.54 -0.38 -5.22
C GLY A 98 6.33 -1.89 -5.18
N GLY A 99 5.71 -2.43 -6.23
CA GLY A 99 5.42 -3.85 -6.37
C GLY A 99 3.98 -4.19 -5.98
N PHE A 100 3.71 -5.46 -5.75
CA PHE A 100 2.37 -5.99 -5.61
C PHE A 100 2.22 -6.77 -4.29
N ILE A 101 1.38 -6.26 -3.40
CA ILE A 101 1.08 -6.88 -2.10
C ILE A 101 -0.29 -7.55 -2.10
N VAL A 102 -0.35 -8.77 -1.58
CA VAL A 102 -1.59 -9.54 -1.37
C VAL A 102 -1.80 -9.87 0.10
N ALA A 103 -3.07 -9.96 0.51
CA ALA A 103 -3.48 -10.28 1.87
C ALA A 103 -4.45 -11.48 1.87
N PRO A 104 -3.98 -12.71 1.55
CA PRO A 104 -4.87 -13.85 1.40
C PRO A 104 -5.50 -14.23 2.75
N SER A 105 -6.83 -14.29 2.75
CA SER A 105 -7.62 -14.68 3.93
C SER A 105 -7.93 -16.18 3.93
N GLY A 106 -8.47 -16.72 5.03
CA GLY A 106 -8.68 -18.16 5.19
C GLY A 106 -9.53 -18.82 4.09
N THR A 107 -10.51 -18.08 3.55
CA THR A 107 -11.40 -18.56 2.47
C THR A 107 -10.72 -18.59 1.09
N CYS A 108 -9.52 -18.02 0.98
CA CYS A 108 -8.80 -17.89 -0.28
C CYS A 108 -7.92 -19.10 -0.58
N PHE A 109 -7.53 -19.89 0.43
CA PHE A 109 -6.60 -20.99 0.23
C PHE A 109 -7.17 -22.16 -0.58
N ALA A 110 -8.48 -22.42 -0.49
CA ALA A 110 -9.14 -23.39 -1.38
C ALA A 110 -8.94 -23.03 -2.87
N ARG A 111 -9.00 -21.73 -3.19
CA ARG A 111 -8.79 -21.21 -4.56
C ARG A 111 -7.39 -21.47 -5.09
N LEU A 112 -6.39 -21.67 -4.22
CA LEU A 112 -5.07 -22.07 -4.70
C LEU A 112 -5.16 -23.37 -5.50
N ARG A 113 -6.07 -24.29 -5.19
CA ARG A 113 -6.25 -25.55 -5.93
C ARG A 113 -7.25 -25.46 -7.08
N GLU A 114 -8.27 -24.60 -6.95
CA GLU A 114 -9.36 -24.48 -7.92
C GLU A 114 -9.01 -23.57 -9.11
N ASP A 115 -8.16 -22.56 -8.90
CA ASP A 115 -7.98 -21.45 -9.84
C ASP A 115 -6.50 -21.19 -10.11
N ALA A 116 -6.03 -21.68 -11.27
CA ALA A 116 -4.62 -21.58 -11.67
C ALA A 116 -4.13 -20.13 -11.81
N ARG A 117 -5.02 -19.21 -12.20
CA ARG A 117 -4.70 -17.79 -12.40
C ARG A 117 -4.60 -17.06 -11.08
N TYR A 118 -5.54 -17.34 -10.17
CA TYR A 118 -5.47 -16.86 -8.80
C TYR A 118 -4.19 -17.37 -8.12
N ARG A 119 -3.89 -18.67 -8.23
CA ARG A 119 -2.65 -19.26 -7.73
C ARG A 119 -1.43 -18.51 -8.28
N ARG A 120 -1.35 -18.30 -9.59
CA ARG A 120 -0.24 -17.58 -10.23
C ARG A 120 -0.10 -16.17 -9.66
N ALA A 121 -1.20 -15.42 -9.55
CA ALA A 121 -1.20 -14.07 -9.01
C ALA A 121 -0.66 -14.03 -7.58
N VAL A 122 -1.17 -14.89 -6.68
CA VAL A 122 -0.73 -14.91 -5.28
C VAL A 122 0.73 -15.32 -5.15
N LEU A 123 1.19 -16.31 -5.91
CA LEU A 123 2.60 -16.75 -5.88
C LEU A 123 3.56 -15.73 -6.48
N ALA A 124 3.09 -14.92 -7.44
CA ALA A 124 3.88 -13.88 -8.05
C ALA A 124 4.00 -12.62 -7.17
N ALA A 125 3.20 -12.48 -6.12
CA ALA A 125 3.21 -11.29 -5.27
C ALA A 125 4.60 -10.98 -4.69
N ASP A 126 4.99 -9.71 -4.73
CA ASP A 126 6.24 -9.22 -4.16
C ASP A 126 6.22 -9.30 -2.62
N LEU A 127 5.01 -9.16 -2.04
CA LEU A 127 4.79 -9.25 -0.60
C LEU A 127 3.44 -9.93 -0.32
N ALA A 128 3.42 -10.97 0.50
CA ALA A 128 2.17 -11.57 0.99
C ALA A 128 2.07 -11.36 2.50
N ILE A 129 1.00 -10.74 2.99
CA ILE A 129 0.78 -10.56 4.42
C ILE A 129 -0.21 -11.60 4.96
N ALA A 130 0.08 -12.11 6.17
CA ALA A 130 -0.74 -13.12 6.81
C ALA A 130 -2.02 -12.49 7.40
N ASP A 131 -3.08 -12.36 6.57
CA ASP A 131 -4.38 -11.83 7.00
C ASP A 131 -5.22 -12.88 7.74
N SER A 132 -5.10 -14.15 7.35
CA SER A 132 -5.88 -15.25 7.92
C SER A 132 -5.48 -15.61 9.36
N GLY A 133 -6.30 -15.24 10.35
CA GLY A 133 -6.09 -15.66 11.75
C GLY A 133 -6.18 -17.18 11.93
N LEU A 134 -7.05 -17.85 11.17
CA LEU A 134 -7.15 -19.31 11.16
C LEU A 134 -5.87 -19.96 10.64
N MET A 135 -5.28 -19.44 9.56
CA MET A 135 -4.01 -19.95 9.03
C MET A 135 -2.89 -19.81 10.06
N VAL A 136 -2.75 -18.62 10.66
CA VAL A 136 -1.72 -18.36 11.67
C VAL A 136 -1.86 -19.29 12.87
N LEU A 137 -3.09 -19.51 13.35
CA LEU A 137 -3.37 -20.43 14.45
C LEU A 137 -2.99 -21.88 14.08
N LEU A 138 -3.45 -22.37 12.93
CA LEU A 138 -3.17 -23.73 12.47
C LEU A 138 -1.67 -23.96 12.23
N TRP A 139 -0.97 -22.96 11.69
CA TRP A 139 0.48 -23.02 11.52
C TRP A 139 1.20 -23.15 12.85
N ARG A 140 0.85 -22.30 13.83
CA ARG A 140 1.43 -22.34 15.17
C ARG A 140 1.17 -23.68 15.86
N LEU A 141 -0.02 -24.25 15.73
CA LEU A 141 -0.36 -25.54 16.33
C LEU A 141 0.34 -26.73 15.65
N SER A 142 0.52 -26.67 14.33
CA SER A 142 1.11 -27.78 13.56
C SER A 142 2.64 -27.79 13.54
N ARG A 143 3.28 -26.62 13.62
CA ARG A 143 4.74 -26.49 13.47
C ARG A 143 5.44 -25.84 14.66
N CYS A 144 4.72 -25.39 15.67
CA CYS A 144 5.26 -24.63 16.82
C CYS A 144 6.02 -23.34 16.41
N GLU A 145 5.75 -22.83 15.21
CA GLU A 145 6.37 -21.61 14.68
C GLU A 145 5.44 -20.41 14.79
N SER A 146 6.00 -19.23 15.09
CA SER A 146 5.25 -17.98 15.12
C SER A 146 5.26 -17.30 13.75
N VAL A 147 4.08 -17.06 13.20
CA VAL A 147 3.86 -16.14 12.08
C VAL A 147 3.15 -14.91 12.62
N GLN A 148 3.74 -13.73 12.38
CA GLN A 148 3.14 -12.47 12.77
C GLN A 148 1.91 -12.20 11.90
N ARG A 149 0.72 -12.19 12.52
CA ARG A 149 -0.50 -11.82 11.80
C ARG A 149 -0.46 -10.34 11.46
N LEU A 150 -0.71 -10.03 10.20
CA LEU A 150 -0.88 -8.67 9.72
C LEU A 150 -2.18 -8.58 8.92
N SER A 151 -3.22 -8.02 9.54
CA SER A 151 -4.53 -7.87 8.88
C SER A 151 -4.46 -6.82 7.77
N GLY A 152 -5.20 -7.05 6.68
CA GLY A 152 -5.32 -6.08 5.60
C GLY A 152 -5.89 -4.73 6.08
N LEU A 153 -6.74 -4.76 7.12
CA LEU A 153 -7.26 -3.55 7.77
C LEU A 153 -6.16 -2.80 8.55
N LYS A 154 -5.35 -3.50 9.37
CA LYS A 154 -4.21 -2.90 10.08
C LYS A 154 -3.23 -2.30 9.08
N TYR A 155 -2.89 -3.06 8.03
CA TYR A 155 -2.02 -2.61 6.96
C TYR A 155 -2.53 -1.33 6.27
N LEU A 156 -3.80 -1.33 5.82
CA LEU A 156 -4.37 -0.19 5.12
C LEU A 156 -4.45 1.07 6.00
N ARG A 157 -4.72 0.94 7.30
CA ARG A 157 -4.70 2.07 8.24
C ARG A 157 -3.31 2.71 8.35
N HIS A 158 -2.25 1.89 8.40
CA HIS A 158 -0.87 2.40 8.48
C HIS A 158 -0.44 3.02 7.15
N LEU A 159 -0.79 2.40 6.02
CA LEU A 159 -0.61 2.97 4.68
C LEU A 159 -1.25 4.36 4.60
N LEU A 160 -2.54 4.49 4.96
CA LEU A 160 -3.26 5.77 4.93
C LEU A 160 -2.63 6.82 5.84
N ARG A 161 -2.20 6.44 7.05
CA ARG A 161 -1.50 7.36 7.97
C ARG A 161 -0.22 7.89 7.34
N LYS A 162 0.59 7.01 6.74
CA LYS A 162 1.86 7.38 6.11
C LYS A 162 1.66 8.26 4.87
N LEU A 163 0.65 7.95 4.05
CA LEU A 163 0.24 8.78 2.90
C LEU A 163 -0.15 10.19 3.35
N LYS A 164 -0.94 10.32 4.42
CA LYS A 164 -1.30 11.63 4.99
C LYS A 164 -0.08 12.41 5.48
N THR A 165 0.86 11.75 6.17
CA THR A 165 2.07 12.41 6.68
C THR A 165 2.97 12.92 5.55
N ARG A 166 3.04 12.22 4.42
CA ARG A 166 3.86 12.65 3.26
C ARG A 166 3.16 13.67 2.36
N GLY A 167 1.83 13.68 2.32
CA GLY A 167 0.99 14.73 1.73
C GLY A 167 1.07 14.95 0.21
N SER A 168 2.00 14.30 -0.49
CA SER A 168 2.31 14.57 -1.92
C SER A 168 2.16 13.36 -2.84
N GLU A 169 1.89 12.18 -2.30
CA GLU A 169 1.87 10.95 -3.09
C GLU A 169 0.51 10.74 -3.77
N LYS A 170 0.56 10.48 -5.08
CA LYS A 170 -0.63 10.20 -5.89
C LYS A 170 -1.11 8.77 -5.64
N VAL A 171 -2.35 8.66 -5.16
CA VAL A 171 -3.01 7.38 -4.87
C VAL A 171 -4.20 7.21 -5.80
N PHE A 172 -4.30 6.05 -6.44
CA PHE A 172 -5.39 5.65 -7.30
C PHE A 172 -6.24 4.56 -6.65
N TRP A 173 -7.56 4.70 -6.70
CA TRP A 173 -8.51 3.87 -5.96
C TRP A 173 -9.38 3.05 -6.90
N VAL A 174 -9.31 1.73 -6.80
CA VAL A 174 -10.17 0.80 -7.55
C VAL A 174 -11.23 0.24 -6.61
N LEU A 175 -12.49 0.54 -6.93
CA LEU A 175 -13.64 0.35 -6.04
C LEU A 175 -14.68 -0.57 -6.67
N PRO A 176 -15.45 -1.34 -5.88
CA PRO A 176 -16.38 -2.32 -6.43
C PRO A 176 -17.72 -1.72 -6.86
N THR A 177 -18.09 -0.56 -6.33
CA THR A 177 -19.39 0.08 -6.58
C THR A 177 -19.30 1.59 -6.50
N GLU A 178 -20.27 2.25 -7.15
CA GLU A 178 -20.46 3.69 -7.09
C GLU A 178 -20.76 4.19 -5.67
N ARG A 179 -21.53 3.42 -4.89
CA ARG A 179 -21.74 3.67 -3.46
C ARG A 179 -20.42 3.69 -2.68
N GLY A 180 -19.53 2.72 -2.96
CA GLY A 180 -18.20 2.67 -2.35
C GLY A 180 -17.35 3.89 -2.68
N ARG A 181 -17.46 4.41 -3.91
CA ARG A 181 -16.82 5.66 -4.34
C ARG A 181 -17.33 6.86 -3.56
N GLN A 182 -18.64 6.99 -3.41
CA GLN A 182 -19.21 8.08 -2.61
C GLN A 182 -18.75 8.01 -1.15
N LYS A 183 -18.76 6.82 -0.54
CA LYS A 183 -18.26 6.61 0.83
C LYS A 183 -16.79 6.98 0.99
N LEU A 184 -15.96 6.69 -0.02
CA LEU A 184 -14.55 7.09 -0.04
C LEU A 184 -14.41 8.62 -0.01
N PHE A 185 -15.17 9.34 -0.83
CA PHE A 185 -15.14 10.81 -0.82
C PHE A 185 -15.66 11.41 0.48
N ASP A 186 -16.74 10.86 1.03
CA ASP A 186 -17.27 11.30 2.33
C ASP A 186 -16.26 11.09 3.47
N TRP A 187 -15.52 9.98 3.43
CA TRP A 187 -14.42 9.72 4.34
C TRP A 187 -13.26 10.68 4.12
N SER A 188 -12.83 10.88 2.87
CA SER A 188 -11.75 11.80 2.48
C SER A 188 -11.97 13.23 2.99
N ARG A 189 -13.20 13.75 2.88
CA ARG A 189 -13.57 15.08 3.41
C ARG A 189 -13.51 15.16 4.93
N ARG A 190 -13.98 14.13 5.64
CA ARG A 190 -13.93 14.08 7.12
C ARG A 190 -12.50 13.99 7.65
N GLU A 191 -11.63 13.31 6.90
CA GLU A 191 -10.27 12.97 7.31
C GLU A 191 -9.21 13.97 6.81
N ALA A 192 -9.64 15.08 6.21
CA ALA A 192 -8.81 16.12 5.61
C ALA A 192 -7.75 15.54 4.62
N CYS A 193 -8.11 14.49 3.89
CA CYS A 193 -7.25 13.83 2.92
C CYS A 193 -7.89 13.97 1.55
N SER A 194 -7.52 14.99 0.78
CA SER A 194 -8.14 15.27 -0.52
C SER A 194 -7.86 14.13 -1.51
N ILE A 195 -8.91 13.48 -2.02
CA ILE A 195 -8.82 12.48 -3.09
C ILE A 195 -9.38 13.12 -4.35
N GLU A 196 -8.55 13.22 -5.39
CA GLU A 196 -8.98 13.67 -6.72
C GLU A 196 -9.98 12.68 -7.31
N THR A 197 -11.08 13.19 -7.87
CA THR A 197 -12.17 12.35 -8.42
C THR A 197 -11.66 11.49 -9.56
N GLU A 198 -10.69 12.00 -10.31
CA GLU A 198 -10.04 11.39 -11.46
C GLU A 198 -9.10 10.25 -11.09
N ASN A 199 -8.74 10.12 -9.81
CA ASN A 199 -7.93 9.02 -9.29
C ASN A 199 -8.79 7.90 -8.67
N CYS A 200 -10.03 7.78 -9.12
CA CYS A 200 -10.97 6.73 -8.70
C CYS A 200 -11.51 6.00 -9.93
N TYR A 201 -11.64 4.67 -9.81
CA TYR A 201 -12.24 3.82 -10.84
C TYR A 201 -13.22 2.84 -10.19
N VAL A 202 -14.43 2.76 -10.74
CA VAL A 202 -15.42 1.74 -10.35
C VAL A 202 -15.24 0.55 -11.26
N ALA A 203 -14.74 -0.55 -10.70
CA ALA A 203 -14.45 -1.77 -11.41
C ALA A 203 -15.73 -2.42 -11.97
N PRO A 204 -15.71 -2.91 -13.22
CA PRO A 204 -16.80 -3.72 -13.74
C PRO A 204 -16.89 -5.06 -13.00
N ARG A 205 -17.97 -5.80 -13.25
CA ARG A 205 -18.06 -7.20 -12.83
C ARG A 205 -17.20 -8.05 -13.75
N TYR A 206 -16.02 -8.41 -13.28
CA TYR A 206 -15.12 -9.28 -14.02
C TYR A 206 -15.62 -10.72 -14.07
N GLY A 207 -15.30 -11.41 -15.18
CA GLY A 207 -15.51 -12.84 -15.35
C GLY A 207 -14.39 -13.68 -14.73
N VAL A 208 -14.17 -14.86 -15.31
CA VAL A 208 -13.05 -15.75 -14.96
C VAL A 208 -11.71 -15.09 -15.33
N GLU A 209 -11.71 -14.47 -16.51
CA GLU A 209 -10.66 -13.63 -17.06
C GLU A 209 -10.75 -12.24 -16.44
N VAL A 210 -9.63 -11.76 -15.90
CA VAL A 210 -9.55 -10.46 -15.22
C VAL A 210 -8.45 -9.65 -15.89
N GLU A 211 -8.83 -8.99 -16.98
CA GLU A 211 -7.99 -8.08 -17.75
C GLU A 211 -8.80 -6.81 -17.97
N ASP A 212 -8.20 -5.65 -17.70
CA ASP A 212 -8.88 -4.36 -17.81
C ASP A 212 -7.99 -3.34 -18.52
N GLY A 213 -8.09 -3.30 -19.85
CA GLY A 213 -7.34 -2.35 -20.68
C GLY A 213 -7.72 -0.88 -20.41
N ASN A 214 -8.97 -0.62 -20.01
CA ASN A 214 -9.44 0.74 -19.69
C ASN A 214 -8.80 1.24 -18.40
N LEU A 215 -8.81 0.41 -17.36
CA LEU A 215 -8.13 0.72 -16.10
C LEU A 215 -6.62 0.86 -16.29
N LEU A 216 -6.00 -0.04 -17.08
CA LEU A 216 -4.58 0.03 -17.39
C LEU A 216 -4.21 1.35 -18.06
N GLY A 217 -4.93 1.75 -19.11
CA GLY A 217 -4.69 3.01 -19.83
C GLY A 217 -4.87 4.24 -18.94
N LEU A 218 -5.87 4.22 -18.05
CA LEU A 218 -6.09 5.30 -17.09
C LEU A 218 -4.95 5.41 -16.08
N ILE A 219 -4.47 4.28 -15.54
CA ILE A 219 -3.33 4.26 -14.62
C ILE A 219 -2.05 4.71 -15.32
N GLU A 220 -1.81 4.28 -16.56
CA GLU A 220 -0.65 4.71 -17.36
C GLU A 220 -0.64 6.22 -17.59
N GLN A 221 -1.80 6.81 -17.88
CA GLN A 221 -1.90 8.25 -18.07
C GLN A 221 -1.64 9.01 -16.77
N ARG A 222 -2.14 8.50 -15.64
CA ARG A 222 -2.11 9.20 -14.34
C ARG A 222 -0.80 9.00 -13.59
N ARG A 223 -0.12 7.89 -13.83
CA ARG A 223 1.09 7.42 -13.13
C ARG A 223 1.02 7.60 -11.61
N PRO A 224 -0.01 7.07 -10.92
CA PRO A 224 -0.05 7.07 -9.46
C PRO A 224 1.11 6.25 -8.88
N VAL A 225 1.63 6.67 -7.73
CA VAL A 225 2.67 5.92 -7.00
C VAL A 225 2.04 4.75 -6.26
N HIS A 226 0.80 4.92 -5.77
CA HIS A 226 0.05 3.91 -5.05
C HIS A 226 -1.26 3.58 -5.76
N ILE A 227 -1.59 2.30 -5.87
CA ILE A 227 -2.86 1.81 -6.42
C ILE A 227 -3.50 0.93 -5.36
N VAL A 228 -4.63 1.36 -4.79
CA VAL A 228 -5.37 0.58 -3.80
C VAL A 228 -6.52 -0.11 -4.51
N ILE A 229 -6.47 -1.45 -4.55
CA ILE A 229 -7.53 -2.28 -5.10
C ILE A 229 -8.37 -2.77 -3.93
N ALA A 230 -9.63 -2.34 -3.88
CA ALA A 230 -10.58 -2.60 -2.80
C ALA A 230 -11.80 -3.42 -3.28
N ILE A 231 -11.56 -4.38 -4.17
CA ILE A 231 -12.60 -5.29 -4.69
C ILE A 231 -12.54 -6.66 -3.99
N GLY A 232 -13.46 -7.56 -4.31
CA GLY A 232 -13.49 -8.90 -3.69
C GLY A 232 -12.24 -9.73 -4.02
N SER A 233 -11.76 -10.51 -3.03
CA SER A 233 -10.67 -11.47 -3.24
C SER A 233 -11.03 -12.52 -4.30
N GLY A 234 -10.01 -13.02 -4.99
CA GLY A 234 -10.11 -13.80 -6.21
C GLY A 234 -9.87 -12.93 -7.44
N VAL A 235 -10.74 -11.94 -7.64
CA VAL A 235 -10.64 -10.99 -8.75
C VAL A 235 -9.57 -9.95 -8.48
N GLN A 236 -9.51 -9.44 -7.25
CA GLN A 236 -8.55 -8.43 -6.82
C GLN A 236 -7.10 -8.82 -7.12
N GLU A 237 -6.68 -10.02 -6.73
CA GLU A 237 -5.30 -10.47 -6.87
C GLU A 237 -4.96 -10.70 -8.35
N LYS A 238 -5.90 -11.23 -9.14
CA LYS A 238 -5.72 -11.37 -10.60
C LYS A 238 -5.57 -9.99 -11.27
N LEU A 239 -6.41 -9.02 -10.90
CA LEU A 239 -6.35 -7.67 -11.44
C LEU A 239 -5.04 -6.98 -11.05
N GLY A 240 -4.63 -7.10 -9.79
CA GLY A 240 -3.36 -6.53 -9.32
C GLY A 240 -2.16 -7.14 -10.03
N TYR A 241 -2.18 -8.46 -10.27
CA TYR A 241 -1.15 -9.14 -11.06
C TYR A 241 -1.17 -8.68 -12.52
N TYR A 242 -2.33 -8.60 -13.17
CA TYR A 242 -2.47 -8.07 -14.53
C TYR A 242 -1.88 -6.66 -14.64
N LEU A 243 -2.21 -5.76 -13.72
CA LEU A 243 -1.65 -4.40 -13.72
C LEU A 243 -0.13 -4.41 -13.51
N ARG A 244 0.39 -5.24 -12.59
CA ARG A 244 1.83 -5.33 -12.35
C ARG A 244 2.61 -5.74 -13.61
N GLU A 245 2.09 -6.72 -14.36
CA GLU A 245 2.78 -7.26 -15.53
C GLU A 245 2.66 -6.36 -16.77
N ASN A 246 1.65 -5.49 -16.83
CA ASN A 246 1.35 -4.70 -18.02
C ASN A 246 1.65 -3.20 -17.88
N LEU A 247 1.89 -2.71 -16.66
CA LEU A 247 2.32 -1.32 -16.46
C LEU A 247 3.80 -1.15 -16.82
N SER A 248 4.09 -0.08 -17.54
CA SER A 248 5.43 0.36 -17.95
C SER A 248 6.29 0.91 -16.80
N TYR A 249 5.70 1.06 -15.61
CA TYR A 249 6.37 1.51 -14.40
C TYR A 249 5.91 0.67 -13.20
N ARG A 250 6.60 0.78 -12.07
CA ARG A 250 6.35 -0.07 -10.88
C ARG A 250 5.71 0.72 -9.73
N PRO A 251 4.38 0.91 -9.72
CA PRO A 251 3.67 1.45 -8.57
C PRO A 251 3.61 0.44 -7.43
N ALA A 252 3.21 0.91 -6.24
CA ALA A 252 2.79 0.07 -5.14
C ALA A 252 1.30 -0.31 -5.28
N ILE A 253 1.02 -1.56 -5.65
CA ILE A 253 -0.32 -2.10 -5.83
C ILE A 253 -0.74 -2.84 -4.56
N HIS A 254 -1.79 -2.35 -3.90
CA HIS A 254 -2.27 -2.81 -2.61
C HIS A 254 -3.59 -3.58 -2.73
N CYS A 255 -3.54 -4.90 -2.65
CA CYS A 255 -4.71 -5.75 -2.61
C CYS A 255 -5.20 -5.98 -1.18
N THR A 256 -6.01 -5.05 -0.68
CA THR A 256 -6.48 -5.03 0.73
C THR A 256 -7.96 -5.41 0.89
N GLY A 257 -8.67 -5.67 -0.21
CA GLY A 257 -10.00 -6.22 -0.21
C GLY A 257 -11.02 -5.30 0.46
N ALA A 258 -11.85 -5.89 1.30
CA ALA A 258 -12.89 -5.20 2.04
C ALA A 258 -12.37 -4.19 3.09
N ALA A 259 -11.06 -4.15 3.35
CA ALA A 259 -10.45 -3.27 4.36
C ALA A 259 -10.88 -1.81 4.19
N LEU A 260 -10.89 -1.31 2.96
CA LEU A 260 -11.29 0.08 2.68
C LEU A 260 -12.75 0.34 3.08
N GLY A 261 -13.65 -0.63 2.85
CA GLY A 261 -15.06 -0.51 3.23
C GLY A 261 -15.27 -0.37 4.74
N PHE A 262 -14.43 -0.98 5.57
CA PHE A 262 -14.48 -0.79 7.03
C PHE A 262 -14.03 0.60 7.45
N ILE A 263 -13.09 1.20 6.71
CA ILE A 263 -12.54 2.53 6.99
C ILE A 263 -13.52 3.61 6.52
N THR A 264 -14.09 3.47 5.33
CA THR A 264 -15.01 4.45 4.74
C THR A 264 -16.45 4.33 5.27
N GLY A 265 -16.78 3.23 5.93
CA GLY A 265 -18.12 2.93 6.44
C GLY A 265 -19.08 2.36 5.39
N ASP A 266 -18.54 1.77 4.32
CA ASP A 266 -19.34 0.98 3.36
C ASP A 266 -19.63 -0.43 3.91
N GLN A 267 -18.77 -0.96 4.78
CA GLN A 267 -18.98 -2.21 5.51
C GLN A 267 -19.13 -1.98 7.01
N ALA A 268 -19.76 -2.93 7.70
CA ALA A 268 -19.96 -2.90 9.14
C ALA A 268 -18.61 -2.77 9.86
N ALA A 269 -18.47 -1.76 10.72
CA ALA A 269 -17.23 -1.50 11.44
C ALA A 269 -16.81 -2.71 12.26
N ILE A 270 -15.53 -3.07 12.18
CA ILE A 270 -14.92 -4.11 13.01
C ILE A 270 -14.19 -3.39 14.15
N PRO A 271 -14.60 -3.59 15.42
CA PRO A 271 -13.89 -3.04 16.57
C PRO A 271 -12.42 -3.50 16.58
N GLU A 272 -11.51 -2.65 17.07
CA GLU A 272 -10.08 -2.98 17.05
C GLU A 272 -9.74 -4.21 17.87
N TRP A 273 -10.42 -4.41 19.01
CA TRP A 273 -10.28 -5.62 19.81
C TRP A 273 -10.71 -6.86 19.02
N ALA A 274 -11.79 -6.76 18.22
CA ALA A 274 -12.28 -7.87 17.41
C ALA A 274 -11.29 -8.22 16.30
N ASP A 275 -10.67 -7.24 15.65
CA ASP A 275 -9.59 -7.51 14.69
C ASP A 275 -8.34 -8.10 15.38
N ARG A 276 -8.02 -7.63 16.59
CA ARG A 276 -6.90 -8.15 17.40
C ARG A 276 -7.09 -9.61 17.79
N PHE A 277 -8.31 -10.02 18.14
CA PHE A 277 -8.67 -11.41 18.46
C PHE A 277 -9.09 -12.24 17.24
N TYR A 278 -8.89 -11.73 16.03
CA TYR A 278 -9.17 -12.44 14.77
C TYR A 278 -10.66 -12.74 14.54
N LEU A 279 -11.56 -11.98 15.18
CA LEU A 279 -13.01 -12.16 15.13
C LEU A 279 -13.70 -11.31 14.05
N GLY A 280 -12.93 -10.62 13.18
CA GLY A 280 -13.50 -9.81 12.10
C GLY A 280 -14.44 -10.61 11.18
N TRP A 281 -14.17 -11.90 10.95
CA TRP A 281 -15.06 -12.77 10.19
C TRP A 281 -16.40 -12.99 10.91
N LEU A 282 -16.42 -13.08 12.24
CA LEU A 282 -17.63 -13.31 13.03
C LEU A 282 -18.56 -12.10 12.93
N PHE A 283 -18.02 -10.90 13.13
CA PHE A 283 -18.79 -9.66 13.00
C PHE A 283 -19.39 -9.49 11.59
N ARG A 284 -18.65 -9.88 10.54
CA ARG A 284 -19.16 -9.87 9.16
C ARG A 284 -20.28 -10.89 8.95
N SER A 285 -20.10 -12.10 9.47
CA SER A 285 -21.12 -13.16 9.40
C SER A 285 -22.39 -12.79 10.16
N LEU A 286 -22.27 -12.10 11.30
CA LEU A 286 -23.44 -11.59 12.03
C LEU A 286 -24.13 -10.45 11.28
N ALA A 287 -23.35 -9.54 10.65
CA ALA A 287 -23.90 -8.42 9.90
C ALA A 287 -24.57 -8.83 8.57
N GLN A 288 -24.00 -9.80 7.85
CA GLN A 288 -24.49 -10.26 6.54
C GLN A 288 -24.37 -11.79 6.39
N PRO A 289 -25.17 -12.58 7.14
CA PRO A 289 -25.02 -14.03 7.24
C PRO A 289 -25.17 -14.74 5.89
N ARG A 290 -26.15 -14.32 5.07
CA ARG A 290 -26.43 -14.92 3.75
C ARG A 290 -25.25 -14.82 2.78
N ILE A 291 -24.37 -13.84 2.96
CA ILE A 291 -23.22 -13.60 2.06
C ILE A 291 -21.95 -14.27 2.61
N PHE A 292 -21.69 -14.16 3.92
CA PHE A 292 -20.42 -14.58 4.50
C PHE A 292 -20.42 -16.02 5.02
N ILE A 293 -21.54 -16.56 5.52
CA ILE A 293 -21.59 -17.95 6.00
C ILE A 293 -21.25 -18.96 4.88
N PRO A 294 -21.82 -18.85 3.66
CA PRO A 294 -21.45 -19.76 2.57
C PRO A 294 -19.98 -19.62 2.14
N ARG A 295 -19.34 -18.46 2.38
CA ARG A 295 -17.92 -18.28 2.08
C ARG A 295 -17.02 -18.91 3.13
N LEU A 296 -17.48 -18.99 4.39
CA LEU A 296 -16.74 -19.62 5.47
C LEU A 296 -16.58 -21.12 5.27
N SER A 297 -17.51 -21.79 4.58
CA SER A 297 -17.38 -23.23 4.33
C SER A 297 -16.08 -23.59 3.60
N ARG A 298 -15.65 -22.72 2.67
CA ARG A 298 -14.36 -22.86 1.96
C ARG A 298 -13.15 -22.77 2.86
N ALA A 299 -13.24 -22.12 4.02
CA ALA A 299 -12.14 -22.08 4.98
C ALA A 299 -11.94 -23.41 5.72
N PHE A 300 -12.93 -24.32 5.72
CA PHE A 300 -12.78 -25.65 6.33
C PHE A 300 -11.81 -26.56 5.60
N GLU A 301 -11.43 -26.24 4.35
CA GLU A 301 -10.36 -26.96 3.67
C GLU A 301 -8.97 -26.62 4.22
N LEU A 302 -8.80 -25.44 4.80
CA LEU A 302 -7.51 -24.93 5.23
C LEU A 302 -6.78 -25.84 6.24
N PRO A 303 -7.42 -26.38 7.30
CA PRO A 303 -6.80 -27.37 8.18
C PRO A 303 -6.21 -28.57 7.42
N ARG A 304 -6.97 -29.16 6.49
CA ARG A 304 -6.52 -30.30 5.69
C ARG A 304 -5.35 -29.92 4.77
N LEU A 305 -5.40 -28.73 4.18
CA LEU A 305 -4.32 -28.23 3.32
C LEU A 305 -3.03 -28.02 4.11
N ILE A 306 -3.09 -27.35 5.26
CA ILE A 306 -1.92 -27.11 6.10
C ILE A 306 -1.33 -28.43 6.61
N TRP A 307 -2.17 -29.35 7.08
CA TRP A 307 -1.71 -30.66 7.53
C TRP A 307 -1.00 -31.44 6.42
N LYS A 308 -1.62 -31.52 5.24
CA LYS A 308 -1.12 -32.37 4.16
C LYS A 308 0.09 -31.78 3.43
N TYR A 309 0.11 -30.48 3.19
CA TYR A 309 1.12 -29.84 2.33
C TYR A 309 2.09 -28.96 3.11
N GLY A 310 1.71 -28.42 4.27
CA GLY A 310 2.58 -27.56 5.07
C GLY A 310 3.12 -26.37 4.27
N GLU A 311 4.41 -26.39 3.99
CA GLU A 311 5.14 -25.36 3.21
C GLU A 311 4.98 -25.55 1.70
N GLN A 312 4.65 -26.75 1.25
CA GLN A 312 4.59 -27.09 -0.17
C GLN A 312 3.32 -26.54 -0.81
N LEU A 313 3.44 -26.13 -2.07
CA LEU A 313 2.29 -25.72 -2.86
C LEU A 313 1.38 -26.94 -3.12
N PRO A 314 0.10 -26.93 -2.71
CA PRO A 314 -0.81 -28.02 -3.04
C PRO A 314 -0.93 -28.22 -4.58
N PRO A 315 -1.15 -29.43 -5.09
CA PRO A 315 -1.45 -29.64 -6.51
C PRO A 315 -2.79 -29.00 -6.89
N MET A 316 -2.96 -28.68 -8.17
CA MET A 316 -4.27 -28.27 -8.70
C MET A 316 -5.29 -29.38 -8.43
N ALA A 317 -6.54 -29.00 -8.12
CA ALA A 317 -7.61 -29.97 -7.98
C ALA A 317 -7.89 -30.64 -9.33
N SER A 318 -8.02 -31.96 -9.33
CA SER A 318 -8.51 -32.70 -10.49
C SER A 318 -10.04 -32.58 -10.58
N ALA A 319 -10.64 -32.88 -11.73
CA ALA A 319 -12.10 -32.87 -11.89
C ALA A 319 -12.83 -33.85 -10.93
N SER A 320 -12.11 -34.83 -10.36
CA SER A 320 -12.62 -35.75 -9.33
C SER A 320 -12.53 -35.23 -7.89
N ASP A 321 -11.86 -34.10 -7.66
CA ASP A 321 -11.64 -33.52 -6.32
C ASP A 321 -12.59 -32.35 -5.98
N LEU A 322 -13.36 -31.84 -6.94
CA LEU A 322 -14.21 -30.63 -6.86
C LEU A 322 -15.70 -30.97 -6.80
#